data_AF-A0A947NKB6-F1
#
_entry.id   AF-A0A947NKB6-F1
#
_cell.length_a   1.000
_cell.length_b   1.000
_cell.length_c   1.000
_cell.angle_alpha   90.00
_cell.angle_beta   90.00
_cell.angle_gamma   90.00
#
_symmetry.space_group_name_H-M   'P 1'
#
loop_
_entity.id
_entity.type
_entity.pdbx_description
1 polymer ?
#
loop_
_entity_poly.entity_id
_entity_poly.type
_entity_poly.pdbx_seq_one_letter_code
_entity_poly.pdbx_strand_id
1 'polypeptide(L)'
;MNMALRLRQWLENIRLKVQPFVDRRLAGVMKEPVGLNEKDFVADADYFMIQQEPLRARVLVRSLAVILILFVMWAAVTEVDEMSKGEGKVVPSQQLQVLQSLDGGIVSEIAVREGDIVKAGQVLLRIDPTRFASSVGESRSQYLSLLAKSARLRALAENKPFIPPEEVVQEDQKTADEERRLYESAQTNMEAQLGVARQQMAQRQHELSEAQAKYVQANQAHELSKKEQAVTTKLLKIGAVSEVELLRLERDVSRFRGERDMASAQILRSQSAISEAVRKIQEIELNFRNEQRTELADTQAKLNAITAGSAGLADKVKHSVIRAPMRGTVKRLLVNTVGGVVQAGKDAVEIVPLEDNLLLEAKVIPRDIAFLRPGQKALVKFTAYDFSIYGGLEATLEQIGADTVTDERGNTFYIVRVRTHKSRLGNDLPIIPGMVAEVDIITGQKSILSYLLKPVIRAKQAAFTER
;
A
#
# COMPACT_ATOMS: atom_id res chain seq x y z
N MET A 1 21.60 -58.03 -14.25
CA MET A 1 22.16 -59.41 -14.39
C MET A 1 23.70 -59.49 -14.52
N ASN A 2 24.43 -58.37 -14.69
CA ASN A 2 25.90 -58.39 -14.87
C ASN A 2 26.75 -58.26 -13.58
N MET A 3 26.16 -57.84 -12.46
CA MET A 3 26.91 -57.59 -11.22
C MET A 3 27.28 -58.88 -10.49
N ALA A 4 26.37 -59.86 -10.47
CA ALA A 4 26.61 -61.19 -9.87
C ALA A 4 27.68 -61.99 -10.64
N LEU A 5 27.71 -61.87 -11.97
CA LEU A 5 28.74 -62.51 -12.81
C LEU A 5 30.12 -61.88 -12.59
N ARG A 6 30.19 -60.54 -12.48
CA ARG A 6 31.42 -59.83 -12.14
C ARG A 6 31.93 -60.16 -10.74
N LEU A 7 31.02 -60.29 -9.77
CA LEU A 7 31.38 -60.70 -8.41
C LEU A 7 31.94 -62.13 -8.39
N ARG A 8 31.33 -63.03 -9.17
CA ARG A 8 31.78 -64.42 -9.29
C ARG A 8 33.16 -64.52 -9.95
N GLN A 9 33.38 -63.82 -11.06
CA GLN A 9 34.68 -63.77 -11.74
C GLN A 9 35.76 -63.12 -10.86
N TRP A 10 35.40 -62.09 -10.08
CA TRP A 10 36.31 -61.45 -9.16
C TRP A 10 36.73 -62.40 -8.02
N LEU A 11 35.78 -63.14 -7.45
CA LEU A 11 36.05 -64.18 -6.45
C LEU A 11 36.85 -65.36 -7.03
N GLU A 12 36.61 -65.74 -8.28
CA GLU A 12 37.34 -66.81 -8.97
C GLU A 12 38.80 -66.42 -9.26
N ASN A 13 39.05 -65.17 -9.67
CA ASN A 13 40.40 -64.64 -9.84
C ASN A 13 41.17 -64.57 -8.51
N ILE A 14 40.48 -64.25 -7.40
CA ILE A 14 41.08 -64.28 -6.07
C ILE A 14 41.39 -65.73 -5.66
N ARG A 15 40.47 -66.67 -5.91
CA ARG A 15 40.70 -68.10 -5.65
C ARG A 15 41.92 -68.61 -6.41
N LEU A 16 42.03 -68.35 -7.71
CA LEU A 16 43.15 -68.80 -8.54
C LEU A 16 44.51 -68.21 -8.10
N LYS A 17 44.54 -66.97 -7.59
CA LYS A 17 45.76 -66.36 -7.04
C LYS A 17 46.17 -66.94 -5.69
N VAL A 18 45.20 -67.35 -4.87
CA VAL A 18 45.44 -67.81 -3.49
C VAL A 18 45.66 -69.33 -3.43
N GLN A 19 45.08 -70.09 -4.37
CA GLN A 19 45.15 -71.54 -4.44
C GLN A 19 46.58 -72.13 -4.43
N PRO A 20 47.56 -71.66 -5.25
CA PRO A 20 48.91 -72.21 -5.21
C PRO A 20 49.66 -71.89 -3.90
N PHE A 21 49.30 -70.80 -3.20
CA PHE A 21 49.87 -70.46 -1.90
C PHE A 21 49.30 -71.35 -0.78
N VAL A 22 48.00 -71.69 -0.88
CA VAL A 22 47.30 -72.56 0.07
C VAL A 22 47.73 -74.02 -0.11
N ASP A 23 47.82 -74.51 -1.34
CA ASP A 23 48.20 -75.90 -1.64
C ASP A 23 49.67 -76.18 -1.27
N ARG A 24 50.58 -75.22 -1.47
CA ARG A 24 52.00 -75.35 -1.05
C ARG A 24 52.16 -75.37 0.47
N ARG A 25 51.23 -74.76 1.22
CA ARG A 25 51.16 -74.79 2.69
C ARG A 25 50.51 -76.06 3.23
N LEU A 26 49.65 -76.72 2.46
CA LEU A 26 48.92 -77.93 2.86
C LEU A 26 49.62 -79.23 2.43
N ALA A 27 50.41 -79.21 1.35
CA ALA A 27 51.12 -80.39 0.85
C ALA A 27 52.20 -80.96 1.80
N GLY A 28 52.71 -80.18 2.74
CA GLY A 28 53.67 -80.65 3.75
C GLY A 28 53.07 -81.50 4.88
N VAL A 29 51.74 -81.72 4.88
CA VAL A 29 51.00 -82.27 6.04
C VAL A 29 50.42 -83.67 5.78
N MET A 30 50.57 -84.25 4.57
CA MET A 30 50.06 -85.61 4.29
C MET A 30 51.19 -86.57 3.98
N LYS A 31 51.55 -87.42 4.95
CA LYS A 31 52.38 -88.62 4.76
C LYS A 31 51.47 -89.84 5.00
N GLU A 32 51.42 -90.76 4.03
CA GLU A 32 50.63 -92.00 4.09
C GLU A 32 51.06 -92.91 5.26
N PRO A 33 50.14 -93.69 5.87
CA PRO A 33 50.47 -94.52 7.02
C PRO A 33 51.24 -95.80 6.60
N VAL A 34 52.35 -96.07 7.30
CA VAL A 34 53.18 -97.28 7.16
C VAL A 34 52.71 -98.34 8.16
N GLY A 35 52.82 -99.62 7.76
CA GLY A 35 52.14 -100.78 8.31
C GLY A 35 52.37 -101.12 9.79
N LEU A 36 51.34 -101.74 10.35
CA LEU A 36 51.22 -102.25 11.72
C LEU A 36 52.27 -103.33 12.02
N ASN A 37 52.92 -103.24 13.18
CA ASN A 37 53.52 -104.38 13.86
C ASN A 37 53.12 -104.35 15.33
N GLU A 38 52.61 -105.47 15.82
CA GLU A 38 52.09 -105.68 17.17
C GLU A 38 53.21 -105.60 18.23
N LYS A 39 52.94 -104.78 19.26
CA LYS A 39 53.54 -104.71 20.62
C LYS A 39 54.31 -103.41 20.92
N ASP A 40 53.56 -102.34 21.24
CA ASP A 40 53.74 -101.50 22.44
C ASP A 40 52.87 -100.23 22.38
N PHE A 41 51.61 -100.36 22.82
CA PHE A 41 50.60 -99.28 22.77
C PHE A 41 50.90 -98.09 23.69
N VAL A 42 51.84 -98.24 24.63
CA VAL A 42 52.15 -97.24 25.66
C VAL A 42 53.22 -96.24 25.17
N ALA A 43 54.09 -96.63 24.24
CA ALA A 43 55.11 -95.73 23.68
C ALA A 43 54.55 -94.81 22.57
N ASP A 44 53.54 -95.25 21.83
CA ASP A 44 52.91 -94.44 20.78
C ASP A 44 51.99 -93.35 21.35
N ALA A 45 51.40 -93.54 22.54
CA ALA A 45 50.51 -92.56 23.16
C ALA A 45 51.24 -91.27 23.58
N ASP A 46 52.47 -91.38 24.10
CA ASP A 46 53.28 -90.22 24.51
C ASP A 46 53.83 -89.45 23.30
N TYR A 47 54.06 -90.11 22.15
CA TYR A 47 54.50 -89.46 20.91
C TYR A 47 53.38 -88.59 20.29
N PHE A 48 52.11 -88.99 20.41
CA PHE A 48 50.97 -88.20 19.88
C PHE A 48 50.50 -87.06 20.79
N MET A 49 50.76 -87.10 22.11
CA MET A 49 50.36 -86.03 23.02
C MET A 49 51.24 -84.78 22.93
N ILE A 50 52.51 -84.91 22.52
CA ILE A 50 53.48 -83.81 22.55
C ILE A 50 53.44 -82.92 21.27
N GLN A 51 52.75 -83.33 20.20
CA GLN A 51 52.74 -82.59 18.91
C GLN A 51 51.41 -81.87 18.54
N GLN A 52 50.50 -81.62 19.49
CA GLN A 52 49.39 -80.69 19.24
C GLN A 52 49.84 -79.23 19.37
N GLU A 53 50.57 -78.70 18.38
CA GLU A 53 50.66 -77.25 18.15
C GLU A 53 49.54 -76.80 17.19
N PRO A 54 48.46 -76.12 17.65
CA PRO A 54 47.31 -75.84 16.81
C PRO A 54 47.53 -74.55 15.99
N LEU A 55 48.19 -74.67 14.84
CA LEU A 55 48.25 -73.60 13.82
C LEU A 55 46.84 -73.12 13.38
N ARG A 56 45.82 -74.00 13.49
CA ARG A 56 44.41 -73.71 13.14
C ARG A 56 43.74 -72.70 14.09
N ALA A 57 44.03 -72.75 15.39
CA ALA A 57 43.45 -71.84 16.37
C ALA A 57 43.94 -70.39 16.16
N ARG A 58 45.21 -70.20 15.81
CA ARG A 58 45.78 -68.87 15.57
C ARG A 58 45.17 -68.14 14.36
N VAL A 59 44.82 -68.86 13.30
CA VAL A 59 44.20 -68.26 12.10
C VAL A 59 42.76 -67.80 12.41
N LEU A 60 42.00 -68.62 13.13
CA LEU A 60 40.63 -68.34 13.52
C LEU A 60 40.54 -67.11 14.46
N VAL A 61 41.45 -67.04 15.44
CA VAL A 61 41.56 -65.89 16.35
C VAL A 61 41.95 -64.61 15.59
N ARG A 62 42.87 -64.70 14.62
CA ARG A 62 43.27 -63.54 13.79
C ARG A 62 42.13 -63.07 12.87
N SER A 63 41.37 -63.97 12.24
CA SER A 63 40.23 -63.57 11.41
C SER A 63 39.12 -62.93 12.23
N LEU A 64 38.84 -63.44 13.43
CA LEU A 64 37.86 -62.84 14.34
C LEU A 64 38.31 -61.44 14.79
N ALA A 65 39.60 -61.27 15.10
CA ALA A 65 40.18 -59.98 15.45
C ALA A 65 40.05 -58.95 14.32
N VAL A 66 40.29 -59.35 13.06
CA VAL A 66 40.13 -58.45 11.91
C VAL A 66 38.67 -58.03 11.70
N ILE A 67 37.72 -58.96 11.84
CA ILE A 67 36.27 -58.65 11.75
C ILE A 67 35.85 -57.71 12.88
N LEU A 68 36.34 -57.93 14.10
CA LEU A 68 36.06 -57.07 15.24
C LEU A 68 36.60 -55.65 15.00
N ILE A 69 37.82 -55.53 14.48
CA ILE A 69 38.43 -54.22 14.14
C ILE A 69 37.61 -53.52 13.05
N LEU A 70 37.20 -54.23 12.01
CA LEU A 70 36.34 -53.69 10.95
C LEU A 70 34.98 -53.23 11.49
N PHE A 71 34.36 -54.00 12.38
CA PHE A 71 33.09 -53.64 13.01
C PHE A 71 33.23 -52.39 13.89
N VAL A 72 34.29 -52.31 14.71
CA VAL A 72 34.56 -51.14 15.55
C VAL A 72 34.85 -49.91 14.70
N MET A 73 35.62 -50.06 13.61
CA MET A 73 35.90 -48.98 12.67
C MET A 73 34.63 -48.48 11.97
N TRP A 74 33.78 -49.41 11.49
CA TRP A 74 32.50 -49.06 10.88
C TRP A 74 31.55 -48.37 11.87
N ALA A 75 31.45 -48.90 13.09
CA ALA A 75 30.60 -48.33 14.15
C ALA A 75 31.09 -46.97 14.62
N ALA A 76 32.41 -46.69 14.53
CA ALA A 76 32.99 -45.39 14.85
C ALA A 76 32.71 -44.32 13.78
N VAL A 77 32.69 -44.70 12.50
CA VAL A 77 32.52 -43.78 11.36
C VAL A 77 31.05 -43.56 10.99
N THR A 78 30.18 -44.54 11.25
CA THR A 78 28.76 -44.43 10.87
C THR A 78 28.00 -43.58 11.88
N GLU A 79 27.56 -42.40 11.44
CA GLU A 79 26.78 -41.44 12.21
C GLU A 79 25.28 -41.68 12.04
N VAL A 80 24.53 -41.56 13.14
CA VAL A 80 23.07 -41.67 13.20
C VAL A 80 22.52 -40.39 13.83
N ASP A 81 21.45 -39.86 13.22
CA ASP A 81 20.78 -38.65 13.69
C ASP A 81 20.07 -38.90 15.04
N GLU A 82 20.35 -38.03 16.01
CA GLU A 82 19.62 -37.93 17.27
C GLU A 82 18.47 -36.93 17.08
N MET A 83 17.25 -37.38 17.36
CA MET A 83 16.04 -36.58 17.16
C MET A 83 15.34 -36.33 18.48
N SER A 84 14.94 -35.08 18.70
CA SER A 84 14.00 -34.69 19.75
C SER A 84 12.59 -34.65 19.18
N LYS A 85 11.65 -35.27 19.88
CA LYS A 85 10.25 -35.38 19.45
C LYS A 85 9.42 -34.29 20.12
N GLY A 86 8.60 -33.61 19.32
CA GLY A 86 7.61 -32.66 19.81
C GLY A 86 6.24 -32.89 19.19
N GLU A 87 5.19 -32.79 19.98
CA GLU A 87 3.81 -32.79 19.47
C GLU A 87 3.44 -31.36 19.08
N GLY A 88 3.09 -31.13 17.81
CA GLY A 88 2.80 -29.80 17.30
C GLY A 88 1.47 -29.65 16.59
N LYS A 89 1.06 -28.40 16.43
CA LYS A 89 -0.15 -27.99 15.73
C LYS A 89 0.19 -26.97 14.66
N VAL A 90 -0.45 -27.09 13.50
CA VAL A 90 -0.32 -26.12 12.42
C VAL A 90 -1.02 -24.84 12.82
N VAL A 91 -0.26 -23.74 12.86
CA VAL A 91 -0.74 -22.39 13.10
C VAL A 91 -0.58 -21.57 11.81
N PRO A 92 -1.48 -20.62 11.53
CA PRO A 92 -1.28 -19.74 10.39
C PRO A 92 0.02 -18.92 10.60
N SER A 93 0.80 -18.79 9.53
CA SER A 93 2.07 -18.04 9.54
C SER A 93 1.85 -16.56 9.86
N GLN A 94 0.68 -16.03 9.48
CA GLN A 94 0.25 -14.67 9.74
C GLN A 94 -0.93 -14.64 10.70
N GLN A 95 -1.07 -13.52 11.41
CA GLN A 95 -2.21 -13.29 12.27
C GLN A 95 -3.50 -13.24 11.46
N LEU A 96 -4.59 -13.67 12.09
CA LEU A 96 -5.95 -13.60 11.56
C LEU A 96 -6.26 -12.19 11.05
N GLN A 97 -6.70 -12.07 9.80
CA GLN A 97 -7.06 -10.79 9.21
C GLN A 97 -8.53 -10.51 9.50
N VAL A 98 -8.80 -9.43 10.24
CA VAL A 98 -10.16 -9.00 10.57
C VAL A 98 -10.51 -7.80 9.70
N LEU A 99 -11.47 -7.98 8.81
CA LEU A 99 -11.95 -6.93 7.93
C LEU A 99 -13.17 -6.27 8.54
N GLN A 100 -13.09 -4.96 8.71
CA GLN A 100 -14.14 -4.13 9.29
C GLN A 100 -14.84 -3.30 8.23
N SER A 101 -16.10 -2.93 8.51
CA SER A 101 -16.81 -1.92 7.73
C SER A 101 -16.44 -0.53 8.26
N LEU A 102 -15.84 0.33 7.44
CA LEU A 102 -15.41 1.66 7.88
C LEU A 102 -16.60 2.58 8.15
N ASP A 103 -17.49 2.76 7.18
CA ASP A 103 -18.63 3.68 7.25
C ASP A 103 -19.95 3.02 7.70
N GLY A 104 -20.04 1.68 7.66
CA GLY A 104 -21.29 0.96 7.91
C GLY A 104 -22.32 1.11 6.78
N GLY A 105 -23.49 0.50 6.95
CA GLY A 105 -24.59 0.59 5.99
C GLY A 105 -25.41 -0.69 5.89
N ILE A 106 -26.29 -0.75 4.88
CA ILE A 106 -27.15 -1.91 4.61
C ILE A 106 -26.40 -2.86 3.69
N VAL A 107 -26.36 -4.14 4.03
CA VAL A 107 -25.71 -5.17 3.21
C VAL A 107 -26.57 -5.44 1.99
N SER A 108 -26.04 -5.19 0.79
CA SER A 108 -26.73 -5.46 -0.48
C SER A 108 -26.45 -6.86 -1.00
N GLU A 109 -25.22 -7.34 -0.84
CA GLU A 109 -24.78 -8.63 -1.38
C GLU A 109 -23.68 -9.24 -0.51
N ILE A 110 -23.74 -10.58 -0.32
CA ILE A 110 -22.69 -11.38 0.31
C ILE A 110 -22.22 -12.39 -0.74
N ALA A 111 -20.97 -12.28 -1.19
CA ALA A 111 -20.43 -13.04 -2.33
C ALA A 111 -19.65 -14.30 -1.91
N VAL A 112 -19.45 -14.52 -0.61
CA VAL A 112 -18.64 -15.61 -0.05
C VAL A 112 -19.34 -16.28 1.13
N ARG A 113 -18.96 -17.52 1.42
CA ARG A 113 -19.41 -18.29 2.59
C ARG A 113 -18.25 -18.66 3.48
N GLU A 114 -18.55 -19.04 4.72
CA GLU A 114 -17.54 -19.60 5.63
C GLU A 114 -16.94 -20.88 5.04
N GLY A 115 -15.61 -20.99 5.09
CA GLY A 115 -14.86 -22.08 4.47
C GLY A 115 -14.42 -21.83 3.02
N ASP A 116 -14.93 -20.78 2.34
CA ASP A 116 -14.53 -20.48 0.97
C ASP A 116 -13.09 -19.96 0.88
N ILE A 117 -12.40 -20.37 -0.18
CA ILE A 117 -11.07 -19.86 -0.53
C ILE A 117 -11.22 -18.61 -1.40
N VAL A 118 -10.70 -17.49 -0.93
CA VAL A 118 -10.76 -16.19 -1.61
C VAL A 118 -9.40 -15.78 -2.15
N LYS A 119 -9.39 -15.06 -3.27
CA LYS A 119 -8.20 -14.44 -3.86
C LYS A 119 -8.05 -12.98 -3.42
N ALA A 120 -6.84 -12.45 -3.48
CA ALA A 120 -6.60 -11.02 -3.26
C ALA A 120 -7.46 -10.17 -4.22
N GLY A 121 -8.12 -9.14 -3.70
CA GLY A 121 -9.01 -8.23 -4.44
C GLY A 121 -10.43 -8.76 -4.70
N GLN A 122 -10.70 -10.03 -4.39
CA GLN A 122 -12.04 -10.62 -4.55
C GLN A 122 -13.04 -9.92 -3.64
N VAL A 123 -14.23 -9.63 -4.17
CA VAL A 123 -15.33 -9.04 -3.41
C VAL A 123 -15.87 -10.08 -2.41
N LEU A 124 -16.01 -9.67 -1.16
CA LEU A 124 -16.52 -10.52 -0.08
C LEU A 124 -17.97 -10.17 0.25
N LEU A 125 -18.20 -8.88 0.46
CA LEU A 125 -19.53 -8.32 0.68
C LEU A 125 -19.61 -6.91 0.10
N ARG A 126 -20.84 -6.50 -0.21
CA ARG A 126 -21.16 -5.18 -0.72
C ARG A 126 -22.19 -4.56 0.20
N ILE A 127 -21.93 -3.30 0.54
CA ILE A 127 -22.87 -2.41 1.20
C ILE A 127 -23.61 -1.66 0.09
N ASP A 128 -24.88 -1.36 0.28
CA ASP A 128 -25.67 -0.56 -0.64
C ASP A 128 -24.98 0.81 -0.88
N PRO A 129 -24.47 1.06 -2.10
CA PRO A 129 -23.76 2.30 -2.38
C PRO A 129 -24.70 3.48 -2.60
N THR A 130 -26.03 3.27 -2.69
CA THR A 130 -27.00 4.29 -3.12
C THR A 130 -26.86 5.59 -2.34
N ARG A 131 -26.74 5.53 -1.01
CA ARG A 131 -26.58 6.74 -0.18
C ARG A 131 -25.27 7.46 -0.47
N PHE A 132 -24.17 6.72 -0.58
CA PHE A 132 -22.85 7.28 -0.85
C PHE A 132 -22.75 7.84 -2.28
N ALA A 133 -23.31 7.13 -3.25
CA ALA A 133 -23.37 7.53 -4.65
C ALA A 133 -24.22 8.79 -4.84
N SER A 134 -25.37 8.90 -4.14
CA SER A 134 -26.18 10.11 -4.15
C SER A 134 -25.41 11.32 -3.61
N SER A 135 -24.65 11.16 -2.53
CA SER A 135 -23.80 12.26 -2.00
C SER A 135 -22.68 12.65 -2.97
N VAL A 136 -22.06 11.69 -3.67
CA VAL A 136 -21.08 11.98 -4.73
C VAL A 136 -21.76 12.72 -5.89
N GLY A 137 -22.94 12.29 -6.32
CA GLY A 137 -23.71 12.93 -7.38
C GLY A 137 -24.12 14.36 -7.03
N GLU A 138 -24.59 14.59 -5.82
CA GLU A 138 -24.90 15.94 -5.30
C GLU A 138 -23.65 16.83 -5.29
N SER A 139 -22.55 16.33 -4.74
CA SER A 139 -21.27 17.06 -4.71
C SER A 139 -20.76 17.36 -6.11
N ARG A 140 -20.93 16.44 -7.07
CA ARG A 140 -20.55 16.63 -8.48
C ARG A 140 -21.41 17.70 -9.15
N SER A 141 -22.73 17.68 -8.95
CA SER A 141 -23.64 18.71 -9.49
C SER A 141 -23.31 20.10 -8.92
N GLN A 142 -23.06 20.20 -7.61
CA GLN A 142 -22.62 21.46 -6.98
C GLN A 142 -21.27 21.93 -7.53
N TYR A 143 -20.32 21.01 -7.75
CA TYR A 143 -19.03 21.32 -8.36
C TYR A 143 -19.18 21.92 -9.77
N LEU A 144 -19.97 21.28 -10.64
CA LEU A 144 -20.17 21.75 -12.01
C LEU A 144 -20.85 23.13 -12.04
N SER A 145 -21.85 23.35 -11.18
CA SER A 145 -22.52 24.64 -11.02
C SER A 145 -21.54 25.74 -10.57
N LEU A 146 -20.74 25.49 -9.54
CA LEU A 146 -19.74 26.46 -9.07
C LEU A 146 -18.64 26.69 -10.11
N LEU A 147 -18.23 25.66 -10.85
CA LEU A 147 -17.23 25.77 -11.89
C LEU A 147 -17.71 26.68 -13.03
N ALA A 148 -18.93 26.45 -13.52
CA ALA A 148 -19.57 27.29 -14.53
C ALA A 148 -19.73 28.74 -14.06
N LYS A 149 -20.25 28.92 -12.84
CA LYS A 149 -20.39 30.23 -12.20
C LYS A 149 -19.05 30.96 -12.06
N SER A 150 -17.99 30.26 -11.65
CA SER A 150 -16.65 30.85 -11.52
C SER A 150 -16.11 31.34 -12.87
N ALA A 151 -16.35 30.58 -13.94
CA ALA A 151 -15.95 30.96 -15.30
C ALA A 151 -16.74 32.19 -15.79
N ARG A 152 -18.05 32.27 -15.52
CA ARG A 152 -18.87 33.45 -15.81
C ARG A 152 -18.34 34.69 -15.08
N LEU A 153 -18.14 34.60 -13.76
CA LEU A 153 -17.70 35.72 -12.95
C LEU A 153 -16.30 36.21 -13.36
N ARG A 154 -15.40 35.29 -13.71
CA ARG A 154 -14.08 35.64 -14.26
C ARG A 154 -14.21 36.37 -15.60
N ALA A 155 -15.06 35.89 -16.49
CA ALA A 155 -15.33 36.54 -17.78
C ALA A 155 -15.86 37.97 -17.59
N LEU A 156 -16.82 38.18 -16.68
CA LEU A 156 -17.36 39.51 -16.37
C LEU A 156 -16.31 40.43 -15.71
N ALA A 157 -15.52 39.92 -14.76
CA ALA A 157 -14.50 40.70 -14.06
C ALA A 157 -13.36 41.16 -14.98
N GLU A 158 -13.00 40.34 -15.98
CA GLU A 158 -11.94 40.62 -16.95
C GLU A 158 -12.44 41.26 -18.26
N ASN A 159 -13.76 41.43 -18.40
CA ASN A 159 -14.42 41.89 -19.62
C ASN A 159 -14.06 41.05 -20.86
N LYS A 160 -14.12 39.73 -20.71
CA LYS A 160 -13.85 38.72 -21.75
C LYS A 160 -15.13 37.95 -22.07
N PRO A 161 -15.27 37.39 -23.29
CA PRO A 161 -16.40 36.54 -23.62
C PRO A 161 -16.45 35.31 -22.70
N PHE A 162 -17.65 34.94 -22.25
CA PHE A 162 -17.86 33.73 -21.48
C PHE A 162 -17.71 32.49 -22.37
N ILE A 163 -16.76 31.63 -21.99
CA ILE A 163 -16.55 30.32 -22.59
C ILE A 163 -16.83 29.30 -21.47
N PRO A 164 -17.89 28.48 -21.59
CA PRO A 164 -18.19 27.48 -20.58
C PRO A 164 -17.08 26.42 -20.55
N PRO A 165 -16.65 25.96 -19.37
CA PRO A 165 -15.68 24.88 -19.24
C PRO A 165 -16.19 23.59 -19.91
N GLU A 166 -15.30 22.87 -20.60
CA GLU A 166 -15.66 21.67 -21.38
C GLU A 166 -16.31 20.57 -20.52
N GLU A 167 -15.80 20.39 -19.30
CA GLU A 167 -16.34 19.44 -18.31
C GLU A 167 -17.82 19.71 -17.99
N VAL A 168 -18.22 20.98 -17.89
CA VAL A 168 -19.62 21.35 -17.63
C VAL A 168 -20.48 21.09 -18.87
N VAL A 169 -19.97 21.40 -20.07
CA VAL A 169 -20.73 21.18 -21.31
C VAL A 169 -21.01 19.70 -21.54
N GLN A 170 -20.06 18.82 -21.20
CA GLN A 170 -20.21 17.38 -21.38
C GLN A 170 -21.16 16.74 -20.36
N GLU A 171 -21.13 17.16 -19.10
CA GLU A 171 -21.90 16.51 -18.02
C GLU A 171 -23.24 17.21 -17.69
N ASP A 172 -23.31 18.54 -17.79
CA ASP A 172 -24.50 19.34 -17.46
C ASP A 172 -24.64 20.56 -18.39
N GLN A 173 -25.07 20.29 -19.63
CA GLN A 173 -25.32 21.32 -20.63
C GLN A 173 -26.35 22.38 -20.17
N LYS A 174 -27.35 22.00 -19.36
CA LYS A 174 -28.39 22.94 -18.89
C LYS A 174 -27.79 24.05 -18.04
N THR A 175 -26.87 23.68 -17.15
CA THR A 175 -26.15 24.62 -16.29
C THR A 175 -25.25 25.56 -17.12
N ALA A 176 -24.56 25.04 -18.14
CA ALA A 176 -23.76 25.87 -19.04
C ALA A 176 -24.61 26.91 -19.79
N ASP A 177 -25.78 26.52 -20.28
CA ASP A 177 -26.71 27.41 -20.98
C ASP A 177 -27.34 28.45 -20.04
N GLU A 178 -27.62 28.08 -18.79
CA GLU A 178 -28.12 29.00 -17.77
C GLU A 178 -27.10 30.07 -17.41
N GLU A 179 -25.85 29.68 -17.15
CA GLU A 179 -24.78 30.63 -16.87
C GLU A 179 -24.48 31.55 -18.06
N ARG A 180 -24.64 31.06 -19.29
CA ARG A 180 -24.56 31.91 -20.50
C ARG A 180 -25.64 32.99 -20.50
N ARG A 181 -26.90 32.64 -20.20
CA ARG A 181 -27.99 33.62 -20.11
C ARG A 181 -27.75 34.65 -19.00
N LEU A 182 -27.24 34.21 -17.86
CA LEU A 182 -26.88 35.10 -16.74
C LEU A 182 -25.73 36.04 -17.13
N TYR A 183 -24.74 35.57 -17.88
CA TYR A 183 -23.65 36.39 -18.41
C TYR A 183 -24.18 37.49 -19.34
N GLU A 184 -25.00 37.14 -20.32
CA GLU A 184 -25.57 38.07 -21.30
C GLU A 184 -26.47 39.12 -20.62
N SER A 185 -27.28 38.69 -19.64
CA SER A 185 -28.10 39.60 -18.83
C SER A 185 -27.26 40.59 -18.01
N ALA A 186 -26.18 40.12 -17.37
CA ALA A 186 -25.28 40.97 -16.62
C ALA A 186 -24.56 42.00 -17.51
N GLN A 187 -24.11 41.60 -18.70
CA GLN A 187 -23.53 42.52 -19.68
C GLN A 187 -24.54 43.57 -20.13
N THR A 188 -25.76 43.16 -20.49
CA THR A 188 -26.82 44.07 -20.94
C THR A 188 -27.17 45.10 -19.85
N ASN A 189 -27.27 44.67 -18.59
CA ASN A 189 -27.53 45.57 -17.46
C ASN A 189 -26.40 46.58 -17.26
N MET A 190 -25.15 46.12 -17.36
CA MET A 190 -23.97 46.98 -17.25
C MET A 190 -23.90 48.02 -18.37
N GLU A 191 -24.15 47.59 -19.61
CA GLU A 191 -24.20 48.47 -20.78
C GLU A 191 -25.31 49.52 -20.68
N ALA A 192 -26.48 49.13 -20.15
CA ALA A 192 -27.57 50.07 -19.91
C ALA A 192 -27.19 51.16 -18.89
N GLN A 193 -26.55 50.79 -17.78
CA GLN A 193 -26.07 51.75 -16.78
C GLN A 193 -25.01 52.70 -17.34
N LEU A 194 -24.05 52.17 -18.09
CA LEU A 194 -23.04 52.97 -18.78
C LEU A 194 -23.67 53.88 -19.85
N GLY A 195 -24.69 53.40 -20.55
CA GLY A 195 -25.45 54.19 -21.52
C GLY A 195 -26.07 55.44 -20.90
N VAL A 196 -26.73 55.29 -19.74
CA VAL A 196 -27.30 56.43 -19.00
C VAL A 196 -26.21 57.41 -18.56
N ALA A 197 -25.11 56.92 -17.99
CA ALA A 197 -24.02 57.78 -17.53
C ALA A 197 -23.31 58.52 -18.70
N ARG A 198 -23.14 57.85 -19.85
CA ARG A 198 -22.61 58.46 -21.08
C ARG A 198 -23.54 59.53 -21.64
N GLN A 199 -24.85 59.30 -21.58
CA GLN A 199 -25.83 60.31 -22.01
C GLN A 199 -25.80 61.55 -21.10
N GLN A 200 -25.66 61.38 -19.79
CA GLN A 200 -25.46 62.50 -18.86
C GLN A 200 -24.18 63.28 -19.18
N MET A 201 -23.07 62.58 -19.46
CA MET A 201 -21.82 63.22 -19.89
C MET A 201 -22.01 64.03 -21.18
N ALA A 202 -22.68 63.46 -22.19
CA ALA A 202 -22.98 64.16 -23.44
C ALA A 202 -23.84 65.42 -23.21
N GLN A 203 -24.84 65.35 -22.34
CA GLN A 203 -25.63 66.51 -21.94
C GLN A 203 -24.77 67.63 -21.34
N ARG A 204 -23.84 67.30 -20.43
CA ARG A 204 -22.90 68.28 -19.85
C ARG A 204 -21.95 68.88 -20.90
N GLN A 205 -21.56 68.11 -21.91
CA GLN A 205 -20.76 68.61 -23.03
C GLN A 205 -21.54 69.60 -23.89
N HIS A 206 -22.84 69.37 -24.12
CA HIS A 206 -23.70 70.34 -24.80
C HIS A 206 -23.86 71.64 -24.01
N GLU A 207 -24.07 71.55 -22.69
CA GLU A 207 -24.11 72.73 -21.79
C GLU A 207 -22.80 73.54 -21.85
N LEU A 208 -21.64 72.85 -21.91
CA LEU A 208 -20.35 73.50 -22.08
C LEU A 208 -20.26 74.23 -23.42
N SER A 209 -20.66 73.58 -24.52
CA SER A 209 -20.66 74.18 -25.86
C SER A 209 -21.54 75.42 -25.92
N GLU A 210 -22.70 75.40 -25.26
CA GLU A 210 -23.60 76.55 -25.17
C GLU A 210 -22.95 77.71 -24.39
N ALA A 211 -22.33 77.41 -23.25
CA ALA A 211 -21.62 78.42 -22.44
C ALA A 211 -20.43 79.03 -23.20
N GLN A 212 -19.71 78.23 -23.97
CA GLN A 212 -18.62 78.69 -24.85
C GLN A 212 -19.14 79.63 -25.94
N ALA A 213 -20.25 79.30 -26.60
CA ALA A 213 -20.86 80.17 -27.60
C ALA A 213 -21.28 81.52 -26.99
N LYS A 214 -21.92 81.51 -25.81
CA LYS A 214 -22.28 82.72 -25.05
C LYS A 214 -21.05 83.55 -24.67
N TYR A 215 -19.97 82.90 -24.24
CA TYR A 215 -18.71 83.58 -23.92
C TYR A 215 -18.13 84.28 -25.15
N VAL A 216 -18.07 83.60 -26.30
CA VAL A 216 -17.56 84.18 -27.55
C VAL A 216 -18.39 85.40 -27.97
N GLN A 217 -19.73 85.29 -27.92
CA GLN A 217 -20.63 86.38 -28.24
C GLN A 217 -20.44 87.59 -27.31
N ALA A 218 -20.45 87.37 -25.99
CA ALA A 218 -20.29 88.44 -25.01
C ALA A 218 -18.89 89.08 -25.08
N ASN A 219 -17.86 88.29 -25.37
CA ASN A 219 -16.50 88.80 -25.53
C ASN A 219 -16.37 89.66 -26.79
N GLN A 220 -16.97 89.26 -27.91
CA GLN A 220 -17.00 90.09 -29.13
C GLN A 220 -17.73 91.42 -28.89
N ALA A 221 -18.91 91.38 -28.24
CA ALA A 221 -19.66 92.58 -27.89
C ALA A 221 -18.87 93.51 -26.96
N HIS A 222 -18.22 92.96 -25.93
CA HIS A 222 -17.37 93.72 -25.01
C HIS A 222 -16.20 94.39 -25.75
N GLU A 223 -15.49 93.67 -26.62
CA GLU A 223 -14.36 94.21 -27.36
C GLU A 223 -14.78 95.31 -28.35
N LEU A 224 -15.92 95.15 -29.03
CA LEU A 224 -16.47 96.19 -29.91
C LEU A 224 -16.87 97.44 -29.14
N SER A 225 -17.68 97.30 -28.09
CA SER A 225 -18.10 98.45 -27.26
C SER A 225 -16.91 99.15 -26.60
N LYS A 226 -15.88 98.40 -26.21
CA LYS A 226 -14.65 98.97 -25.64
C LYS A 226 -13.83 99.76 -26.67
N LYS A 227 -13.77 99.29 -27.91
CA LYS A 227 -13.16 100.04 -29.02
C LYS A 227 -13.94 101.31 -29.33
N GLU A 228 -15.26 101.22 -29.40
CA GLU A 228 -16.16 102.36 -29.62
C GLU A 228 -16.01 103.39 -28.50
N GLN A 229 -16.05 102.97 -27.25
CA GLN A 229 -15.77 103.81 -26.08
C GLN A 229 -14.42 104.53 -26.24
N ALA A 230 -13.34 103.82 -26.57
CA ALA A 230 -12.00 104.40 -26.69
C ALA A 230 -11.90 105.46 -27.80
N VAL A 231 -12.61 105.29 -28.91
CA VAL A 231 -12.71 106.29 -29.98
C VAL A 231 -13.53 107.49 -29.51
N THR A 232 -14.70 107.26 -28.93
CA THR A 232 -15.62 108.30 -28.43
C THR A 232 -14.98 109.14 -27.33
N THR A 233 -14.18 108.53 -26.43
CA THR A 233 -13.41 109.28 -25.41
C THR A 233 -12.43 110.29 -26.03
N LYS A 234 -11.82 109.96 -27.19
CA LYS A 234 -10.95 110.92 -27.90
C LYS A 234 -11.77 112.05 -28.54
N LEU A 235 -12.94 111.74 -29.10
CA LEU A 235 -13.85 112.71 -29.68
C LEU A 235 -14.43 113.68 -28.63
N LEU A 236 -14.69 113.20 -27.41
CA LEU A 236 -15.17 114.04 -26.30
C LEU A 236 -14.13 115.10 -25.90
N LYS A 237 -12.84 114.76 -25.89
CA LYS A 237 -11.74 115.69 -25.55
C LYS A 237 -11.64 116.88 -26.49
N ILE A 238 -12.11 116.73 -27.74
CA ILE A 238 -12.16 117.80 -28.74
C ILE A 238 -13.56 118.43 -28.88
N GLY A 239 -14.50 118.06 -28.01
CA GLY A 239 -15.87 118.61 -27.96
C GLY A 239 -16.83 118.09 -29.03
N ALA A 240 -16.48 117.02 -29.75
CA ALA A 240 -17.25 116.52 -30.89
C ALA A 240 -18.43 115.58 -30.53
N VAL A 241 -18.57 115.19 -29.26
CA VAL A 241 -19.62 114.28 -28.75
C VAL A 241 -20.00 114.67 -27.31
N SER A 242 -21.18 114.21 -26.84
CA SER A 242 -21.70 114.48 -25.48
C SER A 242 -21.18 113.49 -24.43
N GLU A 243 -20.99 113.95 -23.19
CA GLU A 243 -20.61 113.11 -22.03
C GLU A 243 -21.66 112.02 -21.74
N VAL A 244 -22.93 112.28 -22.04
CA VAL A 244 -24.03 111.29 -21.88
C VAL A 244 -23.79 110.06 -22.76
N GLU A 245 -23.21 110.24 -23.94
CA GLU A 245 -22.90 109.14 -24.86
C GLU A 245 -21.76 108.28 -24.31
N LEU A 246 -20.75 108.90 -23.71
CA LEU A 246 -19.65 108.18 -23.05
C LEU A 246 -20.16 107.35 -21.86
N LEU A 247 -21.02 107.91 -21.01
CA LEU A 247 -21.62 107.19 -19.87
C LEU A 247 -22.50 106.01 -20.32
N ARG A 248 -23.17 106.15 -21.47
CA ARG A 248 -23.94 105.06 -22.07
C ARG A 248 -23.02 103.92 -22.54
N LEU A 249 -21.93 104.24 -23.25
CA LEU A 249 -20.93 103.26 -23.68
C LEU A 249 -20.23 102.58 -22.50
N GLU A 250 -19.92 103.31 -21.43
CA GLU A 250 -19.38 102.74 -20.18
C GLU A 250 -20.31 101.70 -19.57
N ARG A 251 -21.62 101.99 -19.54
CA ARG A 251 -22.64 101.05 -19.08
C ARG A 251 -22.69 99.79 -19.97
N ASP A 252 -22.64 99.95 -21.28
CA ASP A 252 -22.65 98.83 -22.23
C ASP A 252 -21.38 97.97 -22.10
N VAL A 253 -20.20 98.59 -21.99
CA VAL A 253 -18.92 97.89 -21.74
C VAL A 253 -18.97 97.10 -20.44
N SER A 254 -19.49 97.70 -19.37
CA SER A 254 -19.66 97.05 -18.07
C SER A 254 -20.65 95.87 -18.14
N ARG A 255 -21.79 96.05 -18.84
CA ARG A 255 -22.78 94.98 -19.04
C ARG A 255 -22.16 93.79 -19.79
N PHE A 256 -21.54 94.01 -20.95
CA PHE A 256 -20.94 92.93 -21.74
C PHE A 256 -19.76 92.27 -21.05
N ARG A 257 -18.99 93.02 -20.24
CA ARG A 257 -17.96 92.44 -19.36
C ARG A 257 -18.59 91.48 -18.35
N GLY A 258 -19.66 91.92 -17.68
CA GLY A 258 -20.41 91.07 -16.74
C GLY A 258 -20.94 89.80 -17.40
N GLU A 259 -21.55 89.91 -18.59
CA GLU A 259 -22.03 88.76 -19.36
C GLU A 259 -20.89 87.78 -19.74
N ARG A 260 -19.75 88.31 -20.19
CA ARG A 260 -18.56 87.50 -20.51
C ARG A 260 -18.04 86.77 -19.27
N ASP A 261 -17.91 87.47 -18.15
CA ASP A 261 -17.37 86.90 -16.91
C ASP A 261 -18.36 85.85 -16.32
N MET A 262 -19.67 86.07 -16.45
CA MET A 262 -20.70 85.07 -16.12
C MET A 262 -20.61 83.82 -17.00
N ALA A 263 -20.47 83.99 -18.32
CA ALA A 263 -20.28 82.86 -19.24
C ALA A 263 -18.98 82.09 -18.95
N SER A 264 -17.90 82.81 -18.62
CA SER A 264 -16.63 82.20 -18.20
C SER A 264 -16.79 81.36 -16.93
N ALA A 265 -17.53 81.85 -15.93
CA ALA A 265 -17.83 81.08 -14.73
C ALA A 265 -18.69 79.84 -15.04
N GLN A 266 -19.63 79.95 -15.98
CA GLN A 266 -20.44 78.82 -16.42
C GLN A 266 -19.60 77.73 -17.13
N ILE A 267 -18.64 78.12 -17.98
CA ILE A 267 -17.70 77.19 -18.61
C ILE A 267 -16.96 76.36 -17.55
N LEU A 268 -16.41 77.01 -16.51
CA LEU A 268 -15.71 76.32 -15.42
C LEU A 268 -16.61 75.36 -14.65
N ARG A 269 -17.86 75.75 -14.38
CA ARG A 269 -18.86 74.87 -13.76
C ARG A 269 -19.17 73.65 -14.64
N SER A 270 -19.42 73.84 -15.93
CA SER A 270 -19.72 72.75 -16.87
C SER A 270 -18.53 71.80 -17.03
N GLN A 271 -17.29 72.31 -17.08
CA GLN A 271 -16.08 71.46 -17.11
C GLN A 271 -15.94 70.60 -15.85
N SER A 272 -16.28 71.14 -14.69
CA SER A 272 -16.27 70.40 -13.42
C SER A 272 -17.34 69.30 -13.42
N ALA A 273 -18.55 69.60 -13.92
CA ALA A 273 -19.63 68.64 -14.07
C ALA A 273 -19.30 67.51 -15.08
N ILE A 274 -18.59 67.82 -16.18
CA ILE A 274 -18.10 66.80 -17.12
C ILE A 274 -17.09 65.88 -16.41
N SER A 275 -16.15 66.46 -15.66
CA SER A 275 -15.14 65.68 -14.94
C SER A 275 -15.78 64.76 -13.90
N GLU A 276 -16.84 65.21 -13.24
CA GLU A 276 -17.65 64.39 -12.33
C GLU A 276 -18.39 63.27 -13.08
N ALA A 277 -19.02 63.55 -14.22
CA ALA A 277 -19.69 62.54 -15.04
C ALA A 277 -18.72 61.46 -15.55
N VAL A 278 -17.50 61.85 -15.96
CA VAL A 278 -16.44 60.90 -16.35
C VAL A 278 -16.03 60.01 -15.18
N ARG A 279 -15.84 60.60 -13.98
CA ARG A 279 -15.57 59.81 -12.76
C ARG A 279 -16.72 58.85 -12.45
N LYS A 280 -17.97 59.25 -12.69
CA LYS A 280 -19.13 58.38 -12.46
C LYS A 280 -19.15 57.16 -13.36
N ILE A 281 -18.76 57.32 -14.64
CA ILE A 281 -18.61 56.19 -15.58
C ILE A 281 -17.53 55.21 -15.05
N GLN A 282 -16.38 55.72 -14.64
CA GLN A 282 -15.30 54.90 -14.08
C GLN A 282 -15.72 54.19 -12.78
N GLU A 283 -16.46 54.88 -11.92
CA GLU A 283 -17.00 54.33 -10.67
C GLU A 283 -17.92 53.13 -10.95
N ILE A 284 -18.83 53.23 -11.93
CA ILE A 284 -19.71 52.13 -12.33
C ILE A 284 -18.90 50.92 -12.78
N GLU A 285 -17.89 51.11 -13.66
CA GLU A 285 -17.02 50.04 -14.14
C GLU A 285 -16.20 49.37 -13.03
N LEU A 286 -15.69 50.15 -12.08
CA LEU A 286 -14.90 49.65 -10.96
C LEU A 286 -15.78 48.90 -9.97
N ASN A 287 -16.95 49.43 -9.64
CA ASN A 287 -17.88 48.80 -8.72
C ASN A 287 -18.36 47.45 -9.27
N PHE A 288 -18.75 47.41 -10.55
CA PHE A 288 -19.11 46.16 -11.20
C PHE A 288 -17.97 45.13 -11.15
N ARG A 289 -16.75 45.53 -11.55
CA ARG A 289 -15.59 44.62 -11.50
C ARG A 289 -15.28 44.12 -10.09
N ASN A 290 -15.39 44.98 -9.09
CA ASN A 290 -15.15 44.62 -7.69
C ASN A 290 -16.23 43.68 -7.14
N GLU A 291 -17.50 43.89 -7.50
CA GLU A 291 -18.59 42.99 -7.16
C GLU A 291 -18.36 41.59 -7.75
N GLN A 292 -18.06 41.52 -9.06
CA GLN A 292 -17.77 40.24 -9.73
C GLN A 292 -16.54 39.54 -9.14
N ARG A 293 -15.49 40.28 -8.77
CA ARG A 293 -14.29 39.73 -8.10
C ARG A 293 -14.57 39.20 -6.70
N THR A 294 -15.42 39.88 -5.95
CA THR A 294 -15.81 39.45 -4.60
C THR A 294 -16.61 38.17 -4.68
N GLU A 295 -17.62 38.11 -5.55
CA GLU A 295 -18.40 36.89 -5.77
C GLU A 295 -17.54 35.75 -6.34
N LEU A 296 -16.56 36.06 -7.19
CA LEU A 296 -15.61 35.08 -7.71
C LEU A 296 -14.74 34.50 -6.59
N ALA A 297 -14.24 35.33 -5.68
CA ALA A 297 -13.44 34.86 -4.54
C ALA A 297 -14.23 33.90 -3.65
N ASP A 298 -15.48 34.23 -3.33
CA ASP A 298 -16.38 33.38 -2.55
C ASP A 298 -16.72 32.07 -3.28
N THR A 299 -16.99 32.15 -4.59
CA THR A 299 -17.28 30.99 -5.44
C THR A 299 -16.06 30.07 -5.52
N GLN A 300 -14.86 30.64 -5.67
CA GLN A 300 -13.61 29.87 -5.71
C GLN A 300 -13.31 29.20 -4.37
N ALA A 301 -13.56 29.88 -3.24
CA ALA A 301 -13.42 29.30 -1.91
C ALA A 301 -14.35 28.08 -1.74
N LYS A 302 -15.62 28.19 -2.16
CA LYS A 302 -16.59 27.08 -2.15
C LYS A 302 -16.16 25.95 -3.07
N LEU A 303 -15.69 26.26 -4.28
CA LEU A 303 -15.21 25.27 -5.25
C LEU A 303 -14.02 24.49 -4.68
N ASN A 304 -13.06 25.17 -4.06
CA ASN A 304 -11.92 24.53 -3.41
C ASN A 304 -12.36 23.61 -2.26
N ALA A 305 -13.32 24.05 -1.44
CA ALA A 305 -13.87 23.24 -0.36
C ALA A 305 -14.57 21.97 -0.85
N ILE A 306 -15.41 22.07 -1.90
CA ILE A 306 -16.09 20.92 -2.49
C ILE A 306 -15.08 19.97 -3.15
N THR A 307 -14.09 20.51 -3.85
CA THR A 307 -13.03 19.70 -4.48
C THR A 307 -12.29 18.88 -3.43
N ALA A 308 -11.90 19.48 -2.30
CA ALA A 308 -11.26 18.78 -1.20
C ALA A 308 -12.18 17.71 -0.56
N GLY A 309 -13.47 18.02 -0.38
CA GLY A 309 -14.46 17.08 0.19
C GLY A 309 -14.81 15.91 -0.72
N SER A 310 -14.79 16.11 -2.04
CA SER A 310 -15.20 15.12 -3.04
C SER A 310 -14.34 13.84 -2.99
N ALA A 311 -13.05 13.96 -2.70
CA ALA A 311 -12.14 12.83 -2.55
C ALA A 311 -12.58 11.90 -1.40
N GLY A 312 -13.02 12.48 -0.28
CA GLY A 312 -13.55 11.72 0.85
C GLY A 312 -14.87 11.01 0.52
N LEU A 313 -15.75 11.64 -0.26
CA LEU A 313 -17.01 11.01 -0.69
C LEU A 313 -16.77 9.86 -1.68
N ALA A 314 -15.83 10.03 -2.61
CA ALA A 314 -15.43 8.97 -3.54
C ALA A 314 -14.81 7.77 -2.80
N ASP A 315 -14.04 8.04 -1.73
CA ASP A 315 -13.46 6.99 -0.90
C ASP A 315 -14.53 6.19 -0.15
N LYS A 316 -15.57 6.84 0.39
CA LYS A 316 -16.73 6.15 0.98
C LYS A 316 -17.43 5.22 0.00
N VAL A 317 -17.63 5.65 -1.24
CA VAL A 317 -18.19 4.78 -2.30
C VAL A 317 -17.27 3.59 -2.56
N LYS A 318 -15.95 3.80 -2.63
CA LYS A 318 -14.97 2.72 -2.82
C LYS A 318 -14.98 1.71 -1.67
N HIS A 319 -15.10 2.19 -0.43
CA HIS A 319 -15.14 1.39 0.79
C HIS A 319 -16.51 0.73 1.08
N SER A 320 -17.54 1.03 0.28
CA SER A 320 -18.80 0.27 0.29
C SER A 320 -18.62 -1.20 -0.14
N VAL A 321 -17.52 -1.52 -0.83
CA VAL A 321 -17.19 -2.88 -1.25
C VAL A 321 -16.01 -3.41 -0.45
N ILE A 322 -16.26 -4.38 0.44
CA ILE A 322 -15.18 -5.01 1.21
C ILE A 322 -14.56 -6.12 0.37
N ARG A 323 -13.25 -6.02 0.15
CA ARG A 323 -12.44 -6.94 -0.65
C ARG A 323 -11.41 -7.65 0.21
N ALA A 324 -11.05 -8.86 -0.19
CA ALA A 324 -9.97 -9.59 0.46
C ALA A 324 -8.62 -8.90 0.19
N PRO A 325 -7.82 -8.58 1.22
CA PRO A 325 -6.50 -7.97 1.03
C PRO A 325 -5.49 -8.97 0.45
N MET A 326 -5.70 -10.26 0.70
CA MET A 326 -4.80 -11.35 0.29
C MET A 326 -5.57 -12.65 0.06
N ARG A 327 -4.89 -13.66 -0.47
CA ARG A 327 -5.46 -15.01 -0.64
C ARG A 327 -5.59 -15.70 0.73
N GLY A 328 -6.74 -16.29 1.01
CA GLY A 328 -7.00 -16.94 2.28
C GLY A 328 -8.31 -17.73 2.30
N THR A 329 -8.59 -18.41 3.41
CA THR A 329 -9.87 -19.05 3.68
C THR A 329 -10.70 -18.16 4.60
N VAL A 330 -11.98 -17.97 4.29
CA VAL A 330 -12.92 -17.27 5.17
C VAL A 330 -13.19 -18.14 6.40
N LYS A 331 -12.76 -17.68 7.57
CA LYS A 331 -12.96 -18.40 8.84
C LYS A 331 -14.35 -18.17 9.39
N ARG A 332 -14.79 -16.91 9.42
CA ARG A 332 -16.09 -16.52 9.98
C ARG A 332 -16.64 -15.30 9.29
N LEU A 333 -17.94 -15.31 9.03
CA LEU A 333 -18.69 -14.20 8.48
C LEU A 333 -19.59 -13.63 9.59
N LEU A 334 -19.20 -12.51 10.18
CA LEU A 334 -20.00 -11.90 11.26
C LEU A 334 -21.28 -11.25 10.74
N VAL A 335 -21.30 -10.93 9.44
CA VAL A 335 -22.42 -10.32 8.74
C VAL A 335 -22.97 -11.33 7.74
N ASN A 336 -24.03 -12.05 8.11
CA ASN A 336 -24.59 -13.15 7.33
C ASN A 336 -25.97 -12.86 6.70
N THR A 337 -26.59 -11.72 7.02
CA THR A 337 -27.94 -11.37 6.56
C THR A 337 -27.90 -10.28 5.51
N VAL A 338 -28.32 -10.60 4.28
CA VAL A 338 -28.58 -9.60 3.23
C VAL A 338 -29.77 -8.73 3.66
N GLY A 339 -29.63 -7.40 3.53
CA GLY A 339 -30.58 -6.42 4.06
C GLY A 339 -30.37 -6.07 5.54
N GLY A 340 -29.45 -6.75 6.23
CA GLY A 340 -29.04 -6.39 7.59
C GLY A 340 -28.23 -5.10 7.63
N VAL A 341 -28.21 -4.43 8.78
CA VAL A 341 -27.46 -3.19 9.01
C VAL A 341 -26.15 -3.50 9.73
N VAL A 342 -25.04 -3.00 9.19
CA VAL A 342 -23.70 -3.09 9.79
C VAL A 342 -23.31 -1.72 10.31
N GLN A 343 -22.84 -1.66 11.56
CA GLN A 343 -22.34 -0.44 12.17
C GLN A 343 -20.90 -0.13 11.71
N ALA A 344 -20.54 1.14 11.69
CA ALA A 344 -19.18 1.59 11.43
C ALA A 344 -18.19 1.01 12.46
N GLY A 345 -17.01 0.59 11.99
CA GLY A 345 -15.93 -0.01 12.78
C GLY A 345 -16.19 -1.45 13.26
N LYS A 346 -17.30 -2.09 12.87
CA LYS A 346 -17.58 -3.47 13.25
C LYS A 346 -16.93 -4.47 12.29
N ASP A 347 -16.46 -5.57 12.88
CA ASP A 347 -15.91 -6.71 12.17
C ASP A 347 -16.97 -7.33 11.26
N ALA A 348 -16.63 -7.52 10.00
CA ALA A 348 -17.50 -8.09 8.99
C ALA A 348 -17.05 -9.50 8.58
N VAL A 349 -15.75 -9.67 8.30
CA VAL A 349 -15.19 -10.95 7.80
C VAL A 349 -13.84 -11.23 8.46
N GLU A 350 -13.64 -12.47 8.90
CA GLU A 350 -12.36 -13.00 9.37
C GLU A 350 -11.74 -13.90 8.28
N ILE A 351 -10.52 -13.59 7.85
CA ILE A 351 -9.78 -14.36 6.83
C ILE A 351 -8.50 -14.94 7.44
N VAL A 352 -8.28 -16.22 7.20
CA VAL A 352 -7.03 -16.92 7.51
C VAL A 352 -6.18 -16.98 6.25
N PRO A 353 -4.99 -16.35 6.22
CA PRO A 353 -4.11 -16.41 5.06
C PRO A 353 -3.74 -17.84 4.66
N LEU A 354 -3.76 -18.10 3.34
CA LEU A 354 -3.31 -19.36 2.75
C LEU A 354 -1.93 -19.10 2.12
N GLU A 355 -0.87 -19.54 2.77
CA GLU A 355 0.50 -19.41 2.28
C GLU A 355 1.10 -20.75 1.83
N ASP A 356 2.24 -20.67 1.12
CA ASP A 356 2.96 -21.82 0.58
C ASP A 356 3.94 -22.47 1.58
N ASN A 357 4.07 -21.91 2.78
CA ASN A 357 4.83 -22.46 3.90
C ASN A 357 3.97 -22.45 5.17
N LEU A 358 4.14 -23.47 6.02
CA LEU A 358 3.36 -23.66 7.22
C LEU A 358 4.23 -23.40 8.44
N LEU A 359 3.66 -22.75 9.44
CA LEU A 359 4.28 -22.61 10.76
C LEU A 359 3.63 -23.60 11.70
N LEU A 360 4.44 -24.36 12.43
CA LEU A 360 3.97 -25.31 13.42
C LEU A 360 4.48 -24.91 14.79
N GLU A 361 3.59 -24.90 15.77
CA GLU A 361 3.96 -24.78 17.18
C GLU A 361 4.02 -26.18 17.78
N ALA A 362 5.23 -26.66 18.08
CA ALA A 362 5.49 -27.95 18.69
C ALA A 362 5.85 -27.81 20.17
N LYS A 363 5.30 -28.71 21.00
CA LYS A 363 5.59 -28.83 22.42
C LYS A 363 6.76 -29.79 22.60
N VAL A 364 7.88 -29.32 23.14
CA VAL A 364 9.07 -30.13 23.43
C VAL A 364 9.31 -30.21 24.93
N ILE A 365 9.77 -31.37 25.40
CA ILE A 365 10.03 -31.62 26.82
C ILE A 365 11.26 -30.80 27.28
N PRO A 366 11.23 -30.17 28.48
CA PRO A 366 12.34 -29.36 28.99
C PRO A 366 13.70 -30.04 29.03
N ARG A 367 13.75 -31.37 29.17
CA ARG A 367 15.02 -32.13 29.15
C ARG A 367 15.80 -31.97 27.85
N ASP A 368 15.10 -31.76 26.74
CA ASP A 368 15.70 -31.78 25.40
C ASP A 368 16.01 -30.36 24.89
N ILE A 369 15.64 -29.31 25.64
CA ILE A 369 15.81 -27.89 25.25
C ILE A 369 17.28 -27.48 25.09
N ALA A 370 18.18 -28.06 25.89
CA ALA A 370 19.60 -27.71 25.89
C ALA A 370 20.30 -28.01 24.55
N PHE A 371 19.70 -28.87 23.71
CA PHE A 371 20.24 -29.28 22.42
C PHE A 371 19.52 -28.63 21.23
N LEU A 372 18.51 -27.80 21.48
CA LEU A 372 17.75 -27.11 20.44
C LEU A 372 18.35 -25.74 20.13
N ARG A 373 18.49 -25.43 18.84
CA ARG A 373 18.96 -24.14 18.35
C ARG A 373 18.20 -23.71 17.09
N PRO A 374 17.85 -22.43 16.94
CA PRO A 374 17.31 -21.92 15.68
C PRO A 374 18.21 -22.31 14.49
N GLY A 375 17.59 -22.72 13.38
CA GLY A 375 18.25 -23.18 12.16
C GLY A 375 18.41 -24.70 12.04
N GLN A 376 18.12 -25.49 13.08
CA GLN A 376 18.16 -26.95 13.00
C GLN A 376 17.12 -27.50 12.02
N LYS A 377 17.49 -28.56 11.29
CA LYS A 377 16.58 -29.29 10.42
C LYS A 377 15.60 -30.10 11.27
N ALA A 378 14.35 -30.09 10.85
CA ALA A 378 13.27 -30.83 11.46
C ALA A 378 12.46 -31.57 10.39
N LEU A 379 11.85 -32.68 10.77
CA LEU A 379 10.95 -33.45 9.93
C LEU A 379 9.55 -33.43 10.57
N VAL A 380 8.57 -32.91 9.83
CA VAL A 380 7.19 -32.78 10.28
C VAL A 380 6.35 -33.91 9.71
N LYS A 381 5.70 -34.66 10.59
CA LYS A 381 4.85 -35.81 10.27
C LYS A 381 3.41 -35.48 10.65
N PHE A 382 2.54 -35.28 9.66
CA PHE A 382 1.14 -34.93 9.93
C PHE A 382 0.35 -36.18 10.33
N THR A 383 -0.34 -36.15 11.45
CA THR A 383 -1.09 -37.33 11.94
C THR A 383 -2.28 -37.69 11.06
N ALA A 384 -2.79 -36.73 10.30
CA ALA A 384 -3.89 -36.93 9.34
C ALA A 384 -3.49 -37.76 8.10
N TYR A 385 -2.19 -37.92 7.84
CA TYR A 385 -1.68 -38.68 6.69
C TYR A 385 -0.73 -39.78 7.15
N ASP A 386 -0.78 -40.94 6.50
CA ASP A 386 0.14 -42.05 6.84
C ASP A 386 1.58 -41.71 6.39
N PHE A 387 2.44 -41.46 7.38
CA PHE A 387 3.86 -41.14 7.16
C PHE A 387 4.61 -42.23 6.40
N SER A 388 4.21 -43.50 6.54
CA SER A 388 4.89 -44.62 5.86
C SER A 388 4.71 -44.57 4.35
N ILE A 389 3.60 -43.96 3.90
CA ILE A 389 3.23 -43.87 2.49
C ILE A 389 3.67 -42.52 1.90
N TYR A 390 3.42 -41.43 2.63
CA TYR A 390 3.57 -40.07 2.11
C TYR A 390 4.83 -39.34 2.59
N GLY A 391 5.55 -39.91 3.57
CA GLY A 391 6.70 -39.26 4.19
C GLY A 391 6.34 -38.05 5.04
N GLY A 392 7.35 -37.25 5.38
CA GLY A 392 7.20 -36.03 6.18
C GLY A 392 7.66 -34.80 5.40
N LEU A 393 7.29 -33.61 5.88
CA LEU A 393 7.78 -32.35 5.33
C LEU A 393 9.06 -31.93 6.03
N GLU A 394 10.08 -31.62 5.23
CA GLU A 394 11.28 -30.95 5.71
C GLU A 394 10.94 -29.55 6.21
N ALA A 395 11.46 -29.23 7.38
CA ALA A 395 11.21 -27.99 8.07
C ALA A 395 12.46 -27.52 8.81
N THR A 396 12.43 -26.27 9.26
CA THR A 396 13.53 -25.66 10.02
C THR A 396 12.99 -25.07 11.31
N LEU A 397 13.69 -25.30 12.41
CA LEU A 397 13.41 -24.68 13.70
C LEU A 397 13.68 -23.17 13.59
N GLU A 398 12.65 -22.34 13.68
CA GLU A 398 12.75 -20.88 13.50
C GLU A 398 12.92 -20.18 14.85
N GLN A 399 12.09 -20.55 15.84
CA GLN A 399 12.08 -19.88 17.13
C GLN A 399 11.85 -20.89 18.26
N ILE A 400 12.48 -20.63 19.41
CA ILE A 400 12.27 -21.36 20.66
C ILE A 400 11.62 -20.38 21.65
N GLY A 401 10.54 -20.80 22.31
CA GLY A 401 9.87 -20.01 23.33
C GLY A 401 10.80 -19.71 24.52
N ALA A 402 10.72 -18.49 25.04
CA ALA A 402 11.58 -18.04 26.13
C ALA A 402 11.23 -18.67 27.50
N ASP A 403 10.01 -19.20 27.64
CA ASP A 403 9.51 -19.77 28.88
C ASP A 403 8.73 -21.06 28.62
N THR A 404 8.56 -21.85 29.67
CA THR A 404 7.76 -23.07 29.67
C THR A 404 6.27 -22.79 29.84
N VAL A 405 5.45 -23.58 29.16
CA VAL A 405 3.99 -23.59 29.31
C VAL A 405 3.57 -24.90 29.95
N THR A 406 2.77 -24.83 30.99
CA THR A 406 2.20 -25.99 31.69
C THR A 406 0.82 -26.31 31.12
N ASP A 407 0.62 -27.56 30.70
CA ASP A 407 -0.67 -28.04 30.19
C ASP A 407 -1.65 -28.31 31.35
N GLU A 408 -2.94 -28.50 31.05
CA GLU A 408 -4.00 -28.79 32.04
C GLU A 408 -3.72 -30.07 32.85
N ARG A 409 -2.85 -30.94 32.32
CA ARG A 409 -2.40 -32.20 32.95
C ARG A 409 -1.17 -32.05 33.86
N GLY A 410 -0.68 -30.83 34.06
CA GLY A 410 0.50 -30.54 34.89
C GLY A 410 1.85 -30.84 34.24
N ASN A 411 1.87 -31.19 32.95
CA ASN A 411 3.11 -31.40 32.20
C ASN A 411 3.64 -30.07 31.66
N THR A 412 4.93 -29.83 31.84
CA THR A 412 5.61 -28.59 31.41
C THR A 412 6.33 -28.80 30.08
N PHE A 413 6.14 -27.90 29.12
CA PHE A 413 6.74 -27.97 27.78
C PHE A 413 7.30 -26.61 27.34
N TYR A 414 8.30 -26.62 26.47
CA TYR A 414 8.68 -25.45 25.68
C TYR A 414 7.94 -25.45 24.35
N ILE A 415 7.44 -24.29 23.94
CA ILE A 415 6.83 -24.13 22.61
C ILE A 415 7.93 -23.74 21.63
N VAL A 416 8.12 -24.54 20.59
CA VAL A 416 9.06 -24.27 19.50
C VAL A 416 8.30 -24.07 18.20
N ARG A 417 8.71 -23.10 17.40
CA ARG A 417 8.12 -22.77 16.11
C ARG A 417 8.98 -23.31 15.00
N VAL A 418 8.38 -24.16 14.18
CA VAL A 418 9.04 -24.87 13.09
C VAL A 418 8.35 -24.51 11.78
N ARG A 419 9.12 -24.06 10.79
CA ARG A 419 8.62 -23.62 9.48
C ARG A 419 8.91 -24.67 8.42
N THR A 420 7.89 -25.13 7.70
CA THR A 420 8.06 -26.06 6.57
C THR A 420 8.53 -25.33 5.31
N HIS A 421 9.27 -26.03 4.45
CA HIS A 421 9.65 -25.48 3.14
C HIS A 421 8.53 -25.54 2.09
N LYS A 422 7.53 -26.40 2.32
CA LYS A 422 6.37 -26.61 1.43
C LYS A 422 5.09 -26.65 2.27
N SER A 423 3.95 -26.30 1.69
CA SER A 423 2.62 -26.34 2.34
C SER A 423 1.78 -27.57 1.98
N ARG A 424 2.30 -28.45 1.10
CA ARG A 424 1.57 -29.61 0.59
C ARG A 424 2.43 -30.86 0.69
N LEU A 425 1.78 -31.97 1.04
CA LEU A 425 2.40 -33.29 1.06
C LEU A 425 2.10 -33.98 -0.29
N GLY A 426 3.10 -34.11 -1.15
CA GLY A 426 2.88 -34.57 -2.54
C GLY A 426 2.11 -33.56 -3.40
N ASN A 427 1.36 -34.04 -4.41
CA ASN A 427 0.68 -33.17 -5.38
C ASN A 427 -0.73 -32.72 -4.96
N ASP A 428 -1.47 -33.48 -4.14
CA ASP A 428 -2.91 -33.26 -3.88
C ASP A 428 -3.36 -33.31 -2.41
N LEU A 429 -2.44 -33.25 -1.43
CA LEU A 429 -2.81 -33.26 0.00
C LEU A 429 -2.58 -31.88 0.65
N PRO A 430 -3.62 -31.03 0.76
CA PRO A 430 -3.53 -29.74 1.40
C PRO A 430 -3.54 -29.86 2.92
N ILE A 431 -2.65 -29.13 3.59
CA ILE A 431 -2.60 -29.06 5.05
C ILE A 431 -3.29 -27.77 5.50
N ILE A 432 -4.20 -27.88 6.47
CA ILE A 432 -5.03 -26.77 6.96
C ILE A 432 -4.58 -26.38 8.37
N PRO A 433 -4.58 -25.08 8.74
CA PRO A 433 -4.38 -24.67 10.12
C PRO A 433 -5.30 -25.42 11.09
N GLY A 434 -4.74 -25.92 12.18
CA GLY A 434 -5.46 -26.75 13.15
C GLY A 434 -5.09 -28.23 13.14
N MET A 435 -4.46 -28.73 12.07
CA MET A 435 -3.97 -30.12 12.02
C MET A 435 -2.87 -30.37 13.07
N VAL A 436 -2.82 -31.59 13.60
CA VAL A 436 -1.79 -32.05 14.54
C VAL A 436 -0.67 -32.74 13.75
N ALA A 437 0.57 -32.56 14.19
CA ALA A 437 1.75 -33.17 13.61
C ALA A 437 2.77 -33.54 14.69
N GLU A 438 3.54 -34.60 14.47
CA GLU A 438 4.74 -34.91 15.24
C GLU A 438 5.94 -34.25 14.55
N VAL A 439 6.75 -33.53 15.30
CA VAL A 439 7.91 -32.79 14.80
C VAL A 439 9.17 -33.41 15.39
N ASP A 440 9.98 -34.00 14.51
CA ASP A 440 11.28 -34.57 14.87
C ASP A 440 12.38 -33.56 14.54
N ILE A 441 13.00 -32.98 15.56
CA ILE A 441 14.08 -31.98 15.39
C ILE A 441 15.43 -32.68 15.54
N ILE A 442 16.30 -32.54 14.55
CA ILE A 442 17.64 -33.15 14.56
C ILE A 442 18.55 -32.34 15.49
N THR A 443 18.86 -32.89 16.66
CA THR A 443 19.63 -32.23 17.72
C THR A 443 21.13 -32.52 17.66
N GLY A 444 21.54 -33.58 16.97
CA GLY A 444 22.94 -33.93 16.77
C GLY A 444 23.12 -35.24 16.01
N GLN A 445 24.37 -35.63 15.79
CA GLN A 445 24.75 -36.89 15.16
C GLN A 445 25.68 -37.66 16.10
N LYS A 446 25.41 -38.95 16.27
CA LYS A 446 26.18 -39.83 17.15
C LYS A 446 26.59 -41.09 16.40
N SER A 447 27.82 -41.54 16.62
CA SER A 447 28.28 -42.80 16.02
C SER A 447 27.62 -44.01 16.69
N ILE A 448 27.45 -45.09 15.95
CA ILE A 448 26.89 -46.35 16.48
C ILE A 448 27.71 -46.87 17.67
N LEU A 449 29.04 -46.69 17.63
CA LEU A 449 29.94 -47.05 18.72
C LEU A 449 29.60 -46.31 20.01
N SER A 450 29.21 -45.03 19.92
CA SER A 450 28.81 -44.23 21.09
C SER A 450 27.52 -44.73 21.73
N TYR A 451 26.56 -45.24 20.94
CA TYR A 451 25.34 -45.86 21.46
C TYR A 451 25.63 -47.18 22.17
N LEU A 452 26.49 -48.04 21.58
CA LEU A 452 26.88 -49.32 22.18
C LEU A 452 27.69 -49.18 23.47
N LEU A 453 28.56 -48.15 23.55
CA LEU A 453 29.38 -47.89 24.74
C LEU A 453 28.67 -47.06 25.82
N LYS A 454 27.48 -46.50 25.55
CA LYS A 454 26.71 -45.68 26.50
C LYS A 454 26.50 -46.37 27.87
N PRO A 455 26.14 -47.67 27.96
CA PRO A 455 25.98 -48.36 29.24
C PRO A 455 27.30 -48.48 30.02
N VAL A 456 28.40 -48.76 29.31
CA VAL A 456 29.74 -48.91 29.90
C VAL A 456 30.25 -47.57 30.42
N ILE A 457 30.05 -46.49 29.65
CA ILE A 457 30.41 -45.13 30.03
C ILE A 457 29.56 -44.66 31.22
N ARG A 458 28.25 -44.94 31.22
CA ARG A 458 27.37 -44.64 32.36
C ARG A 458 27.76 -45.41 33.61
N ALA A 459 28.09 -46.70 33.49
CA ALA A 459 28.51 -47.52 34.63
C ALA A 459 29.85 -47.03 35.21
N LYS A 460 30.81 -46.66 34.35
CA LYS A 460 32.07 -46.03 34.79
C LYS A 460 31.81 -44.71 35.51
N GLN A 461 30.97 -43.84 34.97
CA GLN A 461 30.63 -42.56 35.62
C GLN A 461 29.89 -42.78 36.95
N ALA A 462 28.92 -43.69 37.02
CA ALA A 462 28.21 -44.01 38.25
C ALA A 462 29.09 -44.68 39.32
N ALA A 463 30.09 -45.47 38.93
CA ALA A 463 31.01 -46.14 39.85
C ALA A 463 32.12 -45.23 40.41
N PHE A 464 32.40 -44.10 39.75
CA PHE A 464 33.44 -43.13 40.16
C PHE A 464 32.89 -41.79 40.66
N THR A 465 31.58 -41.72 40.94
CA THR A 465 30.98 -40.55 41.58
C THR A 465 30.10 -41.01 42.74
N GLU A 466 30.52 -40.70 43.97
CA GLU A 466 29.69 -40.82 45.16
C GLU A 466 28.83 -39.55 45.32
N ARG A 467 27.71 -39.67 46.01
CA ARG A 467 26.64 -38.67 46.06
C ARG A 467 26.95 -37.50 46.98
#